data_AF-A0A3R8NVJ7-F1
#
_entry.id   AF-A0A3R8NVJ7-F1
#
_cell.length_a   1.000
_cell.length_b   1.000
_cell.length_c   1.000
_cell.angle_alpha   90.00
_cell.angle_beta   90.00
_cell.angle_gamma   90.00
#
_symmetry.space_group_name_H-M   'P 1'
#
loop_
_entity.id
_entity.type
_entity.pdbx_description
1 polymer ?
#
loop_
_entity_poly.entity_id
_entity_poly.type
_entity_poly.pdbx_seq_one_letter_code
_entity_poly.pdbx_strand_id
1 'polypeptide(L)' 'MTTTWTIAVMIGASADSAPIHEITVEAPDVPTALRRVAAMVTVQEASDTELLLDGQEEVFSRAEVEAGLEP' A
#
# COMPACT_ATOMS: atom_id res chain seq x y z
N MET A 1 -16.74 2.43 27.66
CA MET A 1 -17.50 2.93 26.50
C MET A 1 -16.51 3.13 25.37
N THR A 2 -16.86 2.75 24.15
CA THR A 2 -16.05 3.02 22.95
C THR A 2 -16.55 4.30 22.29
N THR A 3 -15.63 5.11 21.80
CA THR A 3 -15.91 6.33 21.03
C THR A 3 -15.43 6.11 19.62
N THR A 4 -16.19 6.59 18.64
CA THR A 4 -15.75 6.63 17.24
C THR A 4 -14.82 7.82 17.04
N TRP A 5 -13.61 7.56 16.55
CA TRP A 5 -12.58 8.56 16.27
C TRP A 5 -12.33 8.62 14.77
N THR A 6 -12.32 9.83 14.21
CA THR A 6 -11.82 10.08 12.86
C THR A 6 -10.47 10.77 12.98
N ILE A 7 -9.44 10.17 12.39
CA ILE A 7 -8.05 10.62 12.47
C ILE A 7 -7.55 10.84 11.05
N ALA A 8 -7.16 12.07 10.75
CA ALA A 8 -6.46 12.41 9.52
C ALA A 8 -4.96 12.15 9.70
N VAL A 9 -4.37 11.36 8.80
CA VAL A 9 -2.94 11.04 8.77
C VAL A 9 -2.36 11.39 7.41
N MET A 10 -1.14 11.93 7.40
CA MET A 10 -0.37 12.12 6.16
C MET A 10 0.62 10.98 6.04
N ILE A 11 0.53 10.23 4.95
CA ILE A 11 1.37 9.05 4.69
C ILE A 11 2.06 9.26 3.33
N GLY A 12 3.38 9.23 3.31
CA GLY A 12 4.16 9.41 2.09
C GLY A 12 5.63 9.72 2.37
N ALA A 13 6.48 9.63 1.33
CA ALA A 13 7.92 9.78 1.45
C ALA A 13 8.38 11.21 1.84
N SER A 14 7.51 12.21 1.74
CA SER A 14 7.84 13.61 2.07
C SER A 14 6.60 14.35 2.55
N ALA A 15 6.75 15.16 3.61
CA ALA A 15 5.63 15.85 4.26
C ALA A 15 4.89 16.82 3.33
N ASP A 16 5.59 17.48 2.39
CA ASP A 16 4.99 18.40 1.42
C ASP A 16 4.13 17.74 0.33
N SER A 17 4.32 16.44 0.09
CA SER A 17 3.65 15.71 -1.01
C SER A 17 2.81 14.52 -0.53
N ALA A 18 2.77 14.26 0.78
CA ALA A 18 2.05 13.13 1.34
C ALA A 18 0.53 13.36 1.28
N PRO A 19 -0.25 12.47 0.64
CA PRO A 19 -1.71 12.55 0.69
C PRO A 19 -2.24 12.46 2.12
N ILE A 20 -3.34 13.17 2.37
CA ILE A 20 -4.10 13.06 3.63
C ILE A 20 -5.08 11.91 3.51
N HIS A 21 -5.02 10.97 4.45
CA HIS A 21 -5.94 9.86 4.60
C HIS A 21 -6.76 10.04 5.87
N GLU A 22 -8.08 9.88 5.77
CA GLU A 22 -8.97 9.86 6.93
C GLU A 22 -9.28 8.42 7.32
N ILE A 23 -8.95 8.05 8.57
CA ILE A 23 -9.17 6.71 9.09
C ILE A 23 -10.12 6.81 10.28
N THR A 24 -11.20 6.03 10.23
CA THR A 24 -12.19 5.97 11.32
C THR A 24 -11.99 4.69 12.12
N VAL A 25 -11.81 4.82 13.44
CA VAL A 25 -11.62 3.69 14.36
C VAL A 25 -12.47 3.87 15.61
N GLU A 26 -12.97 2.77 16.17
CA GLU A 26 -13.57 2.79 17.50
C GLU A 26 -12.49 2.57 18.55
N ALA A 27 -12.45 3.36 19.62
CA ALA A 27 -11.53 3.16 20.74
C ALA A 27 -12.04 3.86 22.02
N PRO A 28 -11.70 3.35 23.21
CA PRO A 28 -12.09 3.97 24.47
C PRO A 28 -11.38 5.29 24.77
N ASP A 29 -10.19 5.52 24.20
CA ASP A 29 -9.34 6.69 24.44
C ASP A 29 -8.45 7.02 23.23
N VAL A 30 -7.93 8.25 23.19
CA VAL A 30 -7.07 8.77 22.12
C VAL A 30 -5.81 7.92 21.90
N PRO A 31 -5.00 7.57 22.93
CA PRO A 31 -3.83 6.71 22.74
C PRO A 31 -4.17 5.37 22.07
N THR A 32 -5.27 4.74 22.46
CA THR A 32 -5.71 3.48 21.88
C THR A 32 -6.17 3.64 20.43
N ALA A 33 -6.86 4.73 20.09
CA ALA A 33 -7.22 5.06 18.71
C ALA A 33 -5.98 5.23 17.83
N LEU A 34 -4.98 5.99 18.30
CA LEU A 34 -3.74 6.24 17.57
C LEU A 34 -2.93 4.96 17.35
N ARG A 35 -2.84 4.07 18.35
CA ARG A 35 -2.17 2.76 18.18
C ARG A 35 -2.85 1.89 17.12
N ARG A 36 -4.19 1.91 17.07
CA ARG A 36 -4.95 1.17 16.03
C ARG A 36 -4.67 1.74 14.64
N VAL A 37 -4.73 3.06 14.49
CA VAL A 37 -4.41 3.73 13.22
C VAL A 37 -2.98 3.42 12.78
N ALA A 38 -1.99 3.52 13.68
CA ALA A 38 -0.60 3.19 13.37
C ALA A 38 -0.43 1.74 12.86
N ALA A 39 -1.07 0.77 13.53
CA ALA A 39 -1.03 -0.62 13.10
C ALA A 39 -1.67 -0.84 11.71
N MET A 40 -2.78 -0.15 11.41
CA MET A 40 -3.43 -0.21 10.09
C MET A 40 -2.52 0.34 8.99
N VAL A 41 -1.83 1.45 9.24
CA VAL A 41 -0.90 2.05 8.28
C VAL A 41 0.31 1.14 8.02
N THR A 42 0.88 0.52 9.06
CA THR A 42 1.99 -0.43 8.89
C THR A 42 1.61 -1.62 8.00
N VAL A 43 0.39 -2.15 8.13
CA VAL A 43 -0.08 -3.26 7.29
C VAL A 43 -0.31 -2.82 5.84
N GLN A 44 -0.81 -1.60 5.62
CA GLN A 44 -1.04 -1.08 4.28
C GLN A 44 0.26 -0.87 3.52
N GLU A 45 1.28 -0.28 4.16
CA GLU A 45 2.62 -0.09 3.57
C GLU A 45 3.31 -1.41 3.24
N ALA A 46 3.17 -2.41 4.11
CA ALA A 46 3.67 -3.76 3.84
C ALA A 46 2.97 -4.39 2.64
N SER A 47 1.65 -4.23 2.54
CA SER A 47 0.86 -4.75 1.42
C SER A 47 1.21 -4.05 0.10
N ASP A 48 1.41 -2.73 0.11
CA ASP A 48 1.80 -1.95 -1.09
C ASP A 48 3.21 -2.33 -1.57
N THR A 49 4.13 -2.52 -0.61
CA THR A 49 5.49 -3.03 -0.89
C THR A 49 5.46 -4.44 -1.48
N GLU A 50 4.64 -5.35 -0.95
CA GLU A 50 4.49 -6.71 -1.48
C GLU A 50 3.80 -6.74 -2.84
N LEU A 51 2.83 -5.86 -3.11
CA LEU A 51 2.18 -5.73 -4.42
C LEU A 51 3.12 -5.16 -5.50
N LEU A 52 4.00 -4.23 -5.13
CA LEU A 52 5.05 -3.72 -6.02
C LEU A 52 6.10 -4.79 -6.37
N LEU A 53 6.27 -5.81 -5.52
CA LEU A 53 7.19 -6.93 -5.77
C LEU A 53 6.61 -7.99 -6.73
N ASP A 54 5.28 -8.14 -6.79
CA ASP A 54 4.59 -9.10 -7.69
C ASP A 54 4.31 -8.52 -9.10
N GLY A 55 4.51 -7.21 -9.28
CA GLY A 55 4.29 -6.50 -10.55
C GLY A 55 5.44 -6.59 -11.57
N GLN A 56 6.56 -7.25 -11.27
CA GLN A 56 7.52 -7.66 -12.30
C GLN A 56 7.07 -8.98 -12.91
N GLU A 57 6.05 -8.91 -13.77
CA GLU A 57 5.91 -9.92 -14.80
C GLU A 57 7.18 -9.84 -15.66
N GLU A 58 8.12 -10.76 -15.43
CA GLU A 58 9.22 -11.02 -16.36
C GLU A 58 8.59 -11.43 -17.69
N VAL A 59 8.32 -10.46 -18.57
CA VAL A 59 8.02 -10.74 -19.97
C VAL A 59 9.33 -11.22 -20.59
N PHE A 60 9.65 -12.50 -20.36
CA PHE A 60 10.60 -13.23 -21.18
C PHE A 60 10.13 -13.05 -22.61
N SER A 61 10.85 -12.21 -23.36
CA SER A 61 10.60 -11.99 -24.78
C SER A 61 10.67 -13.34 -25.45
N ARG A 62 9.49 -13.84 -25.81
CA ARG A 62 9.26 -15.10 -26.50
C ARG A 62 10.18 -15.15 -27.71
N ALA A 63 10.99 -16.21 -27.74
CA ALA A 63 11.91 -16.60 -28.79
C ALA A 63 11.55 -16.07 -30.19
N GLU A 64 12.55 -15.52 -30.88
CA GLU A 64 12.60 -15.43 -32.33
C GLU A 64 12.24 -16.78 -32.94
N VAL A 65 10.97 -16.94 -33.34
CA VAL A 65 10.47 -18.04 -34.16
C VAL A 65 10.04 -17.43 -35.48
N GLU A 66 10.99 -17.12 -36.36
CA GLU A 66 10.76 -17.12 -37.81
C GLU A 66 12.08 -17.16 -38.58
N ALA A 67 12.66 -18.35 -38.70
CA ALA A 67 13.62 -18.65 -39.77
C ALA A 67 13.25 -20.00 -40.38
N GLY A 68 12.01 -20.10 -40.85
CA GLY A 68 11.59 -21.06 -41.85
C GLY A 68 11.44 -20.32 -43.17
N LEU A 69 12.53 -20.19 -43.93
CA LEU A 69 12.45 -19.80 -45.34
C LEU A 69 13.22 -20.85 -46.14
N GLU A 70 12.43 -21.69 -46.80
CA GLU A 70 12.83 -22.74 -47.74
C GLU A 70 13.70 -22.15 -48.87
N PRO A 71 14.63 -22.95 -49.38
CA PRO A 71 14.60 -23.21 -50.83
C PRO A 71 14.67 -24.69 -51.22
#